data_AF-A0AAJ1HBF7-F1
#
_entry.id   AF-A0AAJ1HBF7-F1
#
_cell.length_a   1.000
_cell.length_b   1.000
_cell.length_c   1.000
_cell.angle_alpha   90.00
_cell.angle_beta   90.00
_cell.angle_gamma   90.00
#
_symmetry.space_group_name_H-M   'P 1'
#
loop_
_entity.id
_entity.type
_entity.pdbx_description
1 polymer ?
#
loop_
_entity_poly.entity_id
_entity_poly.type
_entity_poly.pdbx_seq_one_letter_code
_entity_poly.pdbx_strand_id
1 'polypeptide(L)'
;MKMNISHPYKDNIILSFGQFTQVVGQDQQLKYYIWQILLWYFGGKKYSEEDLVLFEQNEPKILIDDTVVSRSEFRVIQLSNINDLIEQMEYKKGTIAYDYLKKKIDTVEMMEQLENINDHLDRISLLLNQNLNLQLDGINYHTEAKYFNADQLIQKNFLPYFGQNDKNISFEFVDNKTKFLLFLSMLEVVITDQSEKVLLVLRNMDDYLSYKEFVECCEQLEYLTNHSNILYTISFPSNEGYLHVTKEVLEEINIVSDYVDHFYSLEFMYERFTNQYPINQIPSKQEFLSSLRKIGPYLFSSDILHMSLSIEDQVALRILNNLYQYEMKIKFRIEPVNSMLLKYLEE
;
A
#
# COMPACT_ATOMS: atom_id res chain seq x y z
N MET A 1 -8.96 -10.53 -10.92
CA MET A 1 -8.85 -11.90 -10.33
C MET A 1 -9.74 -11.96 -9.09
N LYS A 2 -10.06 -13.15 -8.57
CA LYS A 2 -10.79 -13.29 -7.30
C LYS A 2 -9.87 -13.86 -6.24
N MET A 3 -9.64 -13.10 -5.17
CA MET A 3 -8.93 -13.57 -3.99
C MET A 3 -9.94 -14.10 -2.97
N ASN A 4 -9.77 -15.35 -2.58
CA ASN A 4 -10.60 -16.03 -1.59
C ASN A 4 -9.77 -16.24 -0.31
N ILE A 5 -10.22 -15.63 0.79
CA ILE A 5 -9.56 -15.65 2.08
C ILE A 5 -10.41 -16.49 3.05
N SER A 6 -9.78 -17.51 3.63
CA SER A 6 -10.43 -18.36 4.63
C SER A 6 -10.88 -17.52 5.83
N HIS A 7 -12.08 -17.74 6.37
CA HIS A 7 -12.57 -17.09 7.59
C HIS A 7 -13.01 -18.13 8.63
N PRO A 8 -12.66 -18.00 9.92
CA PRO A 8 -12.88 -19.05 10.92
C PRO A 8 -14.35 -19.30 11.27
N TYR A 9 -15.20 -18.28 11.14
CA TYR A 9 -16.60 -18.33 11.64
C TYR A 9 -17.66 -17.91 10.60
N LYS A 10 -17.23 -17.53 9.41
CA LYS A 10 -18.09 -17.02 8.32
C LYS A 10 -17.68 -17.76 7.05
N ASP A 11 -18.50 -17.67 6.02
CA ASP A 11 -18.06 -18.09 4.69
C ASP A 11 -16.78 -17.35 4.28
N ASN A 12 -16.03 -17.96 3.38
CA ASN A 12 -14.80 -17.36 2.88
C ASN A 12 -15.06 -15.98 2.27
N ILE A 13 -14.14 -15.06 2.51
CA ILE A 13 -14.22 -13.69 2.03
C ILE A 13 -13.70 -13.67 0.60
N ILE A 14 -14.51 -13.21 -0.34
CA ILE A 14 -14.13 -13.07 -1.74
C ILE A 14 -13.90 -11.59 -2.03
N LEU A 15 -12.71 -11.26 -2.51
CA LEU A 15 -12.32 -9.92 -2.95
C LEU A 15 -12.00 -9.94 -4.44
N SER A 16 -12.43 -8.91 -5.15
CA SER A 16 -11.88 -8.56 -6.45
C SER A 16 -10.45 -8.07 -6.27
N PHE A 17 -9.50 -8.81 -6.83
CA PHE A 17 -8.07 -8.58 -6.68
C PHE A 17 -7.43 -8.29 -8.03
N GLY A 18 -6.71 -7.17 -8.08
CA GLY A 18 -5.91 -6.74 -9.23
C GLY A 18 -4.68 -5.96 -8.77
N GLN A 19 -4.03 -5.27 -9.70
CA GLN A 19 -2.75 -4.59 -9.39
C GLN A 19 -2.93 -3.42 -8.41
N PHE A 20 -4.08 -2.74 -8.43
CA PHE A 20 -4.43 -1.73 -7.42
C PHE A 20 -5.79 -2.04 -6.81
N THR A 21 -5.76 -2.77 -5.70
CA THR A 21 -6.94 -3.17 -4.93
C THR A 21 -7.17 -2.20 -3.78
N GLN A 22 -8.44 -1.86 -3.52
CA GLN A 22 -8.84 -1.06 -2.36
C GLN A 22 -9.87 -1.83 -1.54
N VAL A 23 -9.77 -1.77 -0.21
CA VAL A 23 -10.70 -2.41 0.73
C VAL A 23 -11.26 -1.34 1.66
N VAL A 24 -12.52 -0.97 1.42
CA VAL A 24 -13.29 0.02 2.20
C VAL A 24 -14.51 -0.64 2.84
N GLY A 25 -15.38 0.13 3.49
CA GLY A 25 -16.58 -0.38 4.16
C GLY A 25 -16.57 -0.14 5.67
N GLN A 26 -17.69 -0.45 6.31
CA GLN A 26 -17.94 -0.14 7.73
C GLN A 26 -17.57 -1.27 8.70
N ASP A 27 -17.37 -2.52 8.24
CA ASP A 27 -16.96 -3.62 9.11
C ASP A 27 -15.44 -3.55 9.36
N GLN A 28 -15.05 -2.70 10.32
CA GLN A 28 -13.65 -2.47 10.69
C GLN A 28 -12.96 -3.75 11.19
N GLN A 29 -13.70 -4.64 11.86
CA GLN A 29 -13.15 -5.89 12.38
C GLN A 29 -12.81 -6.86 11.23
N LEU A 30 -13.69 -6.97 10.24
CA LEU A 30 -13.46 -7.82 9.08
C LEU A 30 -12.35 -7.26 8.17
N LYS A 31 -12.29 -5.94 7.97
CA LYS A 31 -11.15 -5.30 7.26
C LYS A 31 -9.83 -5.57 7.98
N TYR A 32 -9.80 -5.43 9.31
CA TYR A 32 -8.61 -5.76 10.11
C TYR A 32 -8.22 -7.23 9.97
N TYR A 33 -9.20 -8.14 9.98
CA TYR A 33 -8.98 -9.56 9.76
C TYR A 33 -8.34 -9.84 8.39
N ILE A 34 -8.90 -9.29 7.31
CA ILE A 34 -8.38 -9.42 5.95
C ILE A 34 -6.92 -8.96 5.91
N TRP A 35 -6.65 -7.74 6.40
CA TRP A 35 -5.31 -7.18 6.48
C TRP A 35 -4.34 -8.08 7.24
N GLN A 36 -4.73 -8.57 8.42
CA GLN A 36 -3.89 -9.42 9.26
C GLN A 36 -3.56 -10.75 8.57
N ILE A 37 -4.53 -11.39 7.92
CA ILE A 37 -4.32 -12.65 7.22
C ILE A 37 -3.41 -12.48 6.00
N LEU A 38 -3.54 -11.38 5.25
CA LEU A 38 -2.62 -11.07 4.15
C LEU A 38 -1.17 -11.00 4.64
N LEU A 39 -0.92 -10.28 5.74
CA LEU A 39 0.40 -10.13 6.32
C LEU A 39 0.93 -11.43 6.92
N TRP A 40 0.08 -12.20 7.60
CA TRP A 40 0.49 -13.48 8.19
C TRP A 40 0.84 -14.52 7.13
N TYR A 41 0.00 -14.62 6.09
CA TYR A 41 0.14 -15.61 5.04
C TYR A 41 1.35 -15.31 4.16
N PHE A 42 1.39 -14.12 3.53
CA PHE A 42 2.45 -13.73 2.60
C PHE A 42 3.71 -13.20 3.29
N GLY A 43 3.60 -12.66 4.51
CA GLY A 43 4.76 -12.22 5.30
C GLY A 43 5.53 -13.36 5.98
N GLY A 44 5.12 -14.62 5.75
CA GLY A 44 5.87 -15.79 6.24
C GLY A 44 5.83 -15.98 7.75
N LYS A 45 4.77 -15.53 8.44
CA LYS A 45 4.62 -15.71 9.89
C LYS A 45 4.72 -17.20 10.25
N LYS A 46 5.57 -17.54 11.22
CA LYS A 46 5.55 -18.87 11.84
C LYS A 46 4.37 -18.93 12.80
N TYR A 47 3.37 -19.74 12.48
CA TYR A 47 2.15 -19.86 13.29
C TYR A 47 2.44 -20.62 14.60
N SER A 48 1.93 -20.13 15.71
CA SER A 48 1.83 -20.89 16.96
C SER A 48 0.56 -21.74 16.99
N GLU A 49 0.45 -22.68 17.92
CA GLU A 49 -0.81 -23.41 18.16
C GLU A 49 -1.96 -22.46 18.49
N GLU A 50 -1.68 -21.39 19.24
CA GLU A 50 -2.66 -20.33 19.59
C GLU A 50 -3.17 -19.59 18.35
N ASP A 51 -2.28 -19.26 17.41
CA ASP A 51 -2.67 -18.61 16.14
C ASP A 51 -3.63 -19.50 15.32
N LEU A 52 -3.42 -20.82 15.38
CA LEU A 52 -4.18 -21.80 14.59
C LEU A 52 -5.44 -22.33 15.27
N VAL A 53 -5.70 -21.98 16.54
CA VAL A 53 -6.94 -22.38 17.24
C VAL A 53 -8.17 -21.97 16.43
N LEU A 54 -8.15 -20.77 15.84
CA LEU A 54 -9.23 -20.24 15.04
C LEU A 54 -9.47 -21.04 13.75
N PHE A 55 -8.48 -21.81 13.31
CA PHE A 55 -8.51 -22.56 12.04
C PHE A 55 -8.53 -24.07 12.25
N GLU A 56 -9.00 -24.54 13.42
CA GLU A 56 -9.03 -25.96 13.79
C GLU A 56 -7.65 -26.63 13.64
N GLN A 57 -6.59 -25.90 14.00
CA GLN A 57 -5.19 -26.33 13.88
C GLN A 57 -4.68 -26.49 12.44
N ASN A 58 -5.40 -25.96 11.43
CA ASN A 58 -4.94 -25.90 10.05
C ASN A 58 -4.37 -24.52 9.72
N GLU A 59 -3.37 -24.45 8.84
CA GLU A 59 -2.90 -23.15 8.34
C GLU A 59 -3.98 -22.47 7.47
N PRO A 60 -4.18 -21.15 7.61
CA PRO A 60 -5.09 -20.41 6.75
C PRO A 60 -4.62 -20.50 5.30
N LYS A 61 -5.58 -20.51 4.36
CA LYS A 61 -5.29 -20.55 2.91
C LYS A 61 -5.86 -19.32 2.22
N ILE A 62 -5.10 -18.83 1.24
CA ILE A 62 -5.54 -17.82 0.28
C ILE A 62 -5.53 -18.45 -1.10
N LEU A 63 -6.66 -18.34 -1.81
CA LEU A 63 -6.77 -18.75 -3.20
C LEU A 63 -6.87 -17.52 -4.10
N ILE A 64 -6.26 -17.57 -5.28
CA ILE A 64 -6.48 -16.59 -6.36
C ILE A 64 -6.97 -17.37 -7.57
N ASP A 65 -8.14 -17.01 -8.08
CA ASP A 65 -8.83 -17.72 -9.17
C ASP A 65 -8.89 -19.24 -8.93
N ASP A 66 -9.41 -19.61 -7.75
CA ASP A 66 -9.59 -20.98 -7.26
C ASP A 66 -8.30 -21.82 -7.09
N THR A 67 -7.13 -21.18 -7.21
CA THR A 67 -5.83 -21.82 -7.02
C THR A 67 -5.21 -21.38 -5.70
N VAL A 68 -4.81 -22.33 -4.85
CA VAL A 68 -4.08 -22.02 -3.61
C VAL A 68 -2.73 -21.41 -3.97
N VAL A 69 -2.49 -20.20 -3.50
CA VAL A 69 -1.27 -19.43 -3.83
C VAL A 69 -0.18 -19.71 -2.81
N SER A 70 1.08 -19.78 -3.24
CA SER A 70 2.21 -19.97 -2.33
C SER A 70 2.30 -18.81 -1.32
N ARG A 71 2.69 -19.12 -0.09
CA ARG A 71 3.02 -18.11 0.93
C ARG A 71 4.20 -17.22 0.52
N SER A 72 5.05 -17.71 -0.39
CA SER A 72 6.18 -16.97 -0.96
C SER A 72 5.88 -16.37 -2.34
N GLU A 73 4.61 -16.33 -2.76
CA GLU A 73 4.24 -15.76 -4.07
C GLU A 73 4.63 -14.29 -4.20
N PHE A 74 4.50 -13.56 -3.08
CA PHE A 74 4.78 -12.13 -3.02
C PHE A 74 5.87 -11.84 -1.99
N ARG A 75 6.79 -10.94 -2.36
CA ARG A 75 7.52 -10.13 -1.40
C ARG A 75 6.58 -9.07 -0.83
N VAL A 76 6.27 -9.17 0.47
CA VAL A 76 5.37 -8.22 1.14
C VAL A 76 6.13 -6.98 1.61
N ILE A 77 5.59 -5.80 1.31
CA ILE A 77 5.98 -4.53 1.90
C ILE A 77 4.74 -3.95 2.56
N GLN A 78 4.83 -3.69 3.86
CA GLN A 78 3.71 -3.17 4.64
C GLN A 78 4.00 -1.72 5.06
N LEU A 79 3.04 -0.83 4.81
CA LEU A 79 3.04 0.55 5.30
C LEU A 79 1.69 0.83 5.98
N SER A 80 1.67 0.78 7.31
CA SER A 80 0.47 1.00 8.13
C SER A 80 0.44 2.36 8.82
N ASN A 81 1.57 3.06 8.86
CA ASN A 81 1.71 4.39 9.43
C ASN A 81 2.97 5.06 8.87
N ILE A 82 3.18 6.33 9.23
CA ILE A 82 4.31 7.11 8.75
C ILE A 82 5.68 6.59 9.21
N ASN A 83 5.78 5.91 10.36
CA ASN A 83 7.04 5.34 10.83
C ASN A 83 7.45 4.15 9.99
N ASP A 84 6.52 3.31 9.54
CA ASP A 84 6.82 2.20 8.62
C ASP A 84 7.46 2.74 7.32
N LEU A 85 6.97 3.88 6.83
CA LEU A 85 7.56 4.58 5.69
C LEU A 85 8.98 5.09 6.00
N ILE A 86 9.20 5.65 7.18
CA ILE A 86 10.53 6.08 7.63
C ILE A 86 11.49 4.89 7.72
N GLU A 87 11.05 3.76 8.27
CA GLU A 87 11.84 2.52 8.36
C GLU A 87 12.23 1.99 6.99
N GLN A 88 11.33 2.06 5.98
CA GLN A 88 11.65 1.67 4.60
C GLN A 88 12.73 2.55 3.95
N MET A 89 13.03 3.72 4.52
CA MET A 89 14.05 4.64 4.04
C MET A 89 15.40 4.50 4.77
N GLU A 90 15.49 3.62 5.78
CA GLU A 90 16.75 3.30 6.43
C GLU A 90 17.65 2.45 5.54
N TYR A 91 18.98 2.57 5.68
CA TYR A 91 19.96 1.77 4.94
C TYR A 91 20.19 0.39 5.58
N LYS A 92 19.09 -0.32 5.85
CA LYS A 92 19.05 -1.63 6.51
C LYS A 92 18.61 -2.70 5.51
N LYS A 93 19.20 -3.89 5.59
CA LYS A 93 18.80 -5.03 4.73
C LYS A 93 17.30 -5.29 4.85
N GLY A 94 16.63 -5.44 3.70
CA GLY A 94 15.20 -5.68 3.59
C GLY A 94 14.35 -4.42 3.37
N THR A 95 14.92 -3.22 3.49
CA THR A 95 14.22 -1.96 3.19
C THR A 95 14.34 -1.60 1.70
N ILE A 96 13.41 -0.78 1.22
CA ILE A 96 13.45 -0.29 -0.16
C ILE A 96 14.65 0.62 -0.43
N ALA A 97 15.03 1.50 0.49
CA ALA A 97 16.20 2.36 0.30
C ALA A 97 17.51 1.56 0.19
N TYR A 98 17.65 0.49 0.99
CA TYR A 98 18.81 -0.39 0.89
C TYR A 98 18.89 -1.10 -0.46
N ASP A 99 17.78 -1.70 -0.92
CA ASP A 99 17.75 -2.40 -2.21
C ASP A 99 17.97 -1.45 -3.39
N TYR A 100 17.39 -0.25 -3.31
CA TYR A 100 17.62 0.81 -4.28
C TYR A 100 19.10 1.16 -4.40
N LEU A 101 19.78 1.42 -3.27
CA LEU A 101 21.21 1.72 -3.26
C LEU A 101 22.05 0.56 -3.76
N LYS A 102 21.71 -0.65 -3.34
CA LYS A 102 22.40 -1.86 -3.79
C LYS A 102 22.37 -1.96 -5.30
N LYS A 103 21.20 -1.76 -5.92
CA LYS A 103 21.06 -1.75 -7.38
C LYS A 103 21.88 -0.66 -8.06
N LYS A 104 22.11 0.49 -7.41
CA LYS A 104 22.97 1.57 -7.93
C LYS A 104 24.47 1.26 -7.78
N ILE A 105 24.86 0.59 -6.70
CA ILE A 105 26.26 0.20 -6.45
C ILE A 105 26.66 -1.02 -7.29
N ASP A 106 25.75 -1.94 -7.57
CA ASP A 106 26.02 -3.15 -8.36
C ASP A 106 26.17 -2.86 -9.87
N THR A 107 26.47 -1.61 -10.25
CA THR A 107 26.84 -1.24 -11.61
C THR A 107 28.33 -1.44 -11.85
N VAL A 108 28.72 -1.72 -13.11
CA VAL A 108 30.12 -2.01 -13.48
C VAL A 108 31.06 -0.88 -13.03
N GLU A 109 30.68 0.37 -13.28
CA GLU A 109 31.48 1.55 -12.90
C GLU A 109 31.72 1.62 -11.38
N MET A 110 30.68 1.41 -10.57
CA MET A 110 30.79 1.46 -9.12
C MET A 110 31.57 0.27 -8.55
N MET A 111 31.44 -0.91 -9.15
CA MET A 111 32.20 -2.10 -8.76
C MET A 111 33.70 -1.96 -9.07
N GLU A 112 34.06 -1.30 -10.17
CA GLU A 112 35.46 -0.96 -10.48
C GLU A 112 36.05 0.00 -9.43
N GLN A 113 35.28 1.01 -9.00
CA GLN A 113 35.73 1.89 -7.91
C GLN A 113 35.91 1.15 -6.58
N LEU A 114 35.05 0.16 -6.29
CA LEU A 114 35.17 -0.68 -5.11
C LEU A 114 36.42 -1.57 -5.16
N GLU A 115 36.73 -2.15 -6.31
CA GLU A 115 37.96 -2.91 -6.54
C GLU A 115 39.20 -2.03 -6.32
N ASN A 116 39.19 -0.81 -6.87
CA ASN A 116 40.25 0.17 -6.64
C ASN A 116 40.46 0.47 -5.14
N ILE A 117 39.39 0.57 -4.33
CA ILE A 117 39.50 0.76 -2.87
C ILE A 117 40.19 -0.45 -2.21
N ASN A 118 39.81 -1.66 -2.61
CA ASN A 118 40.38 -2.90 -2.07
C ASN A 118 41.86 -3.07 -2.45
N ASP A 119 42.25 -2.71 -3.68
CA ASP A 119 43.65 -2.67 -4.09
C ASP A 119 44.50 -1.71 -3.24
N HIS A 120 43.93 -0.55 -2.89
CA HIS A 120 44.61 0.39 -1.98
C HIS A 120 44.69 -0.17 -0.55
N LEU A 121 43.68 -0.90 -0.09
CA LEU A 121 43.70 -1.57 1.21
C LEU A 121 44.79 -2.64 1.28
N ASP A 122 45.00 -3.40 0.20
CA ASP A 122 46.09 -4.38 0.11
C ASP A 122 47.46 -3.72 0.21
N ARG A 123 47.65 -2.58 -0.47
CA ARG A 123 48.89 -1.80 -0.36
C ARG A 123 49.14 -1.34 1.08
N ILE A 124 48.10 -0.88 1.78
CA ILE A 124 48.19 -0.48 3.20
C ILE A 124 48.54 -1.69 4.08
N SER A 125 47.89 -2.84 3.88
CA SER A 125 48.15 -4.06 4.65
C SER A 125 49.59 -4.56 4.48
N LEU A 126 50.11 -4.53 3.25
CA LEU A 126 51.49 -4.89 2.95
C LEU A 126 52.49 -3.96 3.67
N LEU A 127 52.27 -2.65 3.60
CA LEU A 127 53.09 -1.66 4.32
C LEU A 127 53.02 -1.85 5.84
N LEU A 128 51.85 -2.16 6.39
CA LEU A 128 51.69 -2.43 7.83
C LEU A 128 52.47 -3.67 8.25
N ASN A 129 52.34 -4.78 7.51
CA ASN A 129 53.02 -6.03 7.82
C ASN A 129 54.55 -5.91 7.72
N GLN A 130 55.06 -5.10 6.78
CA GLN A 130 56.48 -4.75 6.71
C GLN A 130 56.96 -4.00 7.97
N ASN A 131 56.11 -3.15 8.55
CA ASN A 131 56.44 -2.38 9.74
C ASN A 131 56.25 -3.15 11.07
N LEU A 132 55.31 -4.11 11.12
CA LEU A 132 55.07 -4.91 12.32
C LEU A 132 56.29 -5.78 12.69
N ASN A 133 56.87 -6.45 11.68
CA ASN A 133 58.12 -7.21 11.77
C ASN A 133 58.31 -7.99 13.09
N LEU A 134 57.26 -8.68 13.56
CA LEU A 134 57.25 -9.39 14.83
C LEU A 134 57.25 -10.90 14.58
N GLN A 135 58.40 -11.52 14.84
CA GLN A 135 58.60 -12.95 14.65
C GLN A 135 59.28 -13.56 15.88
N LEU A 136 58.71 -14.64 16.42
CA LEU A 136 59.24 -15.33 17.60
C LEU A 136 58.99 -16.84 17.48
N ASP A 137 60.03 -17.65 17.70
CA ASP A 137 59.99 -19.13 17.62
C ASP A 137 59.30 -19.68 16.34
N GLY A 138 59.53 -19.03 15.20
CA GLY A 138 58.96 -19.42 13.91
C GLY A 138 57.50 -18.96 13.69
N ILE A 139 56.88 -18.30 14.67
CA ILE A 139 55.55 -17.69 14.55
C ILE A 139 55.72 -16.25 14.06
N ASN A 140 55.02 -15.91 12.97
CA ASN A 140 54.97 -14.56 12.42
C ASN A 140 53.63 -13.90 12.75
N TYR A 141 53.66 -12.75 13.41
CA TYR A 141 52.46 -11.94 13.63
C TYR A 141 52.24 -11.01 12.44
N HIS A 142 51.11 -11.16 11.75
CA HIS A 142 50.72 -10.31 10.63
C HIS A 142 49.21 -10.03 10.64
N THR A 143 48.81 -9.10 9.79
CA THR A 143 47.40 -8.75 9.53
C THR A 143 47.02 -9.15 8.12
N GLU A 144 45.72 -9.27 7.86
CA GLU A 144 45.15 -9.47 6.53
C GLU A 144 44.09 -8.40 6.24
N ALA A 145 43.99 -7.97 4.99
CA ALA A 145 42.97 -7.03 4.56
C ALA A 145 41.59 -7.71 4.56
N LYS A 146 40.58 -6.99 5.05
CA LYS A 146 39.18 -7.38 4.93
C LYS A 146 38.52 -6.49 3.88
N TYR A 147 38.21 -7.06 2.73
CA TYR A 147 37.66 -6.30 1.60
C TYR A 147 36.29 -5.71 1.88
N PHE A 148 36.10 -4.50 1.36
CA PHE A 148 34.83 -3.84 1.29
C PHE A 148 33.96 -4.50 0.22
N ASN A 149 32.67 -4.63 0.54
CA ASN A 149 31.64 -5.02 -0.42
C ASN A 149 30.48 -4.01 -0.37
N ALA A 150 29.58 -4.07 -1.36
CA ALA A 150 28.43 -3.16 -1.45
C ALA A 150 27.60 -3.12 -0.16
N ASP A 151 27.32 -4.29 0.43
CA ASP A 151 26.55 -4.39 1.67
C ASP A 151 27.21 -3.63 2.84
N GLN A 152 28.52 -3.79 3.01
CA GLN A 152 29.28 -3.09 4.04
C GLN A 152 29.28 -1.58 3.80
N LEU A 153 29.49 -1.15 2.56
CA LEU A 153 29.48 0.27 2.21
C LEU A 153 28.13 0.92 2.56
N ILE A 154 27.03 0.32 2.12
CA ILE A 154 25.68 0.86 2.38
C ILE A 154 25.40 0.94 3.87
N GLN A 155 25.67 -0.13 4.61
CA GLN A 155 25.25 -0.24 6.00
C GLN A 155 26.17 0.49 7.00
N LYS A 156 27.44 0.69 6.66
CA LYS A 156 28.47 1.17 7.61
C LYS A 156 29.19 2.43 7.16
N ASN A 157 29.16 2.75 5.86
CA ASN A 157 29.98 3.84 5.31
C ASN A 157 29.16 4.95 4.64
N PHE A 158 27.87 4.72 4.36
CA PHE A 158 26.95 5.75 3.87
C PHE A 158 25.90 6.12 4.91
N LEU A 159 25.53 7.40 4.91
CA LEU A 159 24.46 7.96 5.72
C LEU A 159 23.42 8.60 4.80
N PRO A 160 22.12 8.33 4.99
CA PRO A 160 21.07 9.02 4.25
C PRO A 160 21.00 10.48 4.69
N TYR A 161 20.96 11.39 3.72
CA TYR A 161 20.63 12.79 3.94
C TYR A 161 19.65 13.24 2.86
N PHE A 162 18.68 14.06 3.26
CA PHE A 162 17.75 14.71 2.35
C PHE A 162 18.13 16.18 2.29
N GLY A 163 18.40 16.69 1.09
CA GLY A 163 18.82 18.07 0.88
C GLY A 163 17.64 18.98 0.60
N GLN A 164 17.50 20.08 1.35
CA GLN A 164 16.56 21.17 1.05
C GLN A 164 17.23 22.51 1.34
N ASN A 165 17.23 23.43 0.36
CA ASN A 165 17.83 24.76 0.48
C ASN A 165 19.30 24.74 0.98
N ASP A 166 20.13 23.91 0.35
CA ASP A 166 21.55 23.69 0.69
C ASP A 166 21.82 23.19 2.12
N LYS A 167 20.80 22.63 2.78
CA LYS A 167 20.92 22.02 4.11
C LYS A 167 20.44 20.58 4.08
N ASN A 168 21.12 19.75 4.86
CA ASN A 168 20.63 18.41 5.16
C ASN A 168 19.52 18.52 6.18
N ILE A 169 18.41 17.85 5.91
CA ILE A 169 17.29 17.64 6.81
C ILE A 169 17.11 16.14 7.06
N SER A 170 16.66 15.80 8.27
CA SER A 170 16.26 14.43 8.57
C SER A 170 14.99 14.07 7.79
N PHE A 171 14.84 12.80 7.43
CA PHE A 171 13.71 12.34 6.63
C PHE A 171 12.37 12.64 7.30
N GLU A 172 12.33 12.60 8.63
CA GLU A 172 11.18 12.89 9.48
C GLU A 172 10.60 14.29 9.21
N PHE A 173 11.43 15.25 8.78
CA PHE A 173 11.04 16.63 8.50
C PHE A 173 10.65 16.88 7.03
N VAL A 174 10.81 15.90 6.15
CA VAL A 174 10.28 15.96 4.78
C VAL A 174 8.74 15.92 4.86
N ASP A 175 8.03 16.67 4.03
CA ASP A 175 6.55 16.62 4.04
C ASP A 175 6.05 15.22 3.66
N ASN A 176 4.89 14.82 4.19
CA ASN A 176 4.43 13.43 4.11
C ASN A 176 4.16 12.96 2.68
N LYS A 177 3.67 13.84 1.80
CA LYS A 177 3.51 13.52 0.39
C LYS A 177 4.86 13.20 -0.25
N THR A 178 5.83 14.09 -0.09
CA THR A 178 7.17 13.90 -0.66
C THR A 178 7.84 12.64 -0.11
N LYS A 179 7.68 12.32 1.18
CA LYS A 179 8.16 11.05 1.76
C LYS A 179 7.62 9.85 0.98
N PHE A 180 6.31 9.82 0.72
CA PHE A 180 5.65 8.71 0.04
C PHE A 180 6.07 8.62 -1.43
N LEU A 181 6.15 9.75 -2.14
CA LEU A 181 6.58 9.79 -3.53
C LEU A 181 8.05 9.39 -3.71
N LEU A 182 8.94 9.77 -2.78
CA LEU A 182 10.32 9.30 -2.77
C LEU A 182 10.40 7.78 -2.60
N PHE A 183 9.62 7.22 -1.67
CA PHE A 183 9.51 5.77 -1.49
C PHE A 183 9.04 5.08 -2.78
N LEU A 184 7.98 5.58 -3.42
CA LEU A 184 7.47 5.01 -4.69
C LEU A 184 8.50 5.09 -5.81
N SER A 185 9.27 6.18 -5.89
CA SER A 185 10.33 6.35 -6.90
C SER A 185 11.48 5.36 -6.70
N MET A 186 11.84 5.08 -5.45
CA MET A 186 12.82 4.04 -5.13
C MET A 186 12.28 2.64 -5.41
N LEU A 187 11.01 2.39 -5.04
CA LEU A 187 10.33 1.12 -5.28
C LEU A 187 10.30 0.80 -6.77
N GLU A 188 9.94 1.76 -7.63
CA GLU A 188 9.95 1.63 -9.09
C GLU A 188 11.30 1.09 -9.58
N VAL A 189 12.39 1.73 -9.18
CA VAL A 189 13.74 1.28 -9.57
C VAL A 189 14.06 -0.10 -9.02
N VAL A 190 13.64 -0.44 -7.80
CA VAL A 190 13.86 -1.77 -7.20
C VAL A 190 13.16 -2.85 -8.02
N ILE A 191 11.90 -2.63 -8.41
CA ILE A 191 11.07 -3.62 -9.11
C ILE A 191 11.38 -3.71 -10.61
N THR A 192 11.96 -2.69 -11.24
CA THR A 192 12.34 -2.75 -12.66
C THR A 192 13.26 -3.96 -12.93
N ASP A 193 13.01 -4.71 -14.02
CA ASP A 193 13.77 -5.91 -14.40
C ASP A 193 13.78 -7.06 -13.38
N GLN A 194 12.86 -7.06 -12.40
CA GLN A 194 12.68 -8.16 -11.45
C GLN A 194 11.60 -9.14 -11.92
N SER A 195 11.70 -10.38 -11.45
CA SER A 195 10.69 -11.43 -11.66
C SER A 195 9.85 -11.72 -10.42
N GLU A 196 10.32 -11.33 -9.24
CA GLU A 196 9.62 -11.53 -7.98
C GLU A 196 8.44 -10.55 -7.87
N LYS A 197 7.23 -11.07 -7.59
CA LYS A 197 6.06 -10.22 -7.37
C LYS A 197 6.16 -9.51 -6.03
N VAL A 198 5.73 -8.25 -5.99
CA VAL A 198 5.70 -7.42 -4.79
C VAL A 198 4.25 -7.13 -4.43
N LEU A 199 3.91 -7.33 -3.16
CA LEU A 199 2.62 -6.94 -2.59
C LEU A 199 2.84 -5.78 -1.61
N LEU A 200 2.44 -4.58 -2.01
CA LEU A 200 2.44 -3.38 -1.19
C LEU A 200 1.10 -3.27 -0.44
N VAL A 201 1.12 -3.50 0.87
CA VAL A 201 -0.06 -3.41 1.74
C VAL A 201 -0.05 -2.06 2.44
N LEU A 202 -0.96 -1.18 2.03
CA LEU A 202 -1.09 0.19 2.52
C LEU A 202 -2.26 0.27 3.47
N ARG A 203 -2.06 0.88 4.62
CA ARG A 203 -3.11 1.10 5.61
C ARG A 203 -2.96 2.49 6.20
N ASN A 204 -4.09 3.18 6.39
CA ASN A 204 -4.13 4.48 7.06
C ASN A 204 -3.27 5.58 6.37
N MET A 205 -3.09 5.52 5.05
CA MET A 205 -2.31 6.57 4.35
C MET A 205 -2.94 7.96 4.49
N ASP A 206 -4.26 7.97 4.59
CA ASP A 206 -5.13 9.11 4.76
C ASP A 206 -5.09 9.73 6.16
N ASP A 207 -4.44 9.09 7.14
CA ASP A 207 -4.22 9.68 8.47
C ASP A 207 -3.15 10.78 8.46
N TYR A 208 -2.27 10.77 7.45
CA TYR A 208 -1.12 11.69 7.37
C TYR A 208 -1.01 12.44 6.04
N LEU A 209 -1.96 12.21 5.12
CA LEU A 209 -2.07 12.92 3.84
C LEU A 209 -3.38 13.72 3.79
N SER A 210 -3.32 14.96 3.33
CA SER A 210 -4.54 15.66 2.94
C SER A 210 -5.20 14.95 1.75
N TYR A 211 -6.50 15.18 1.53
CA TYR A 211 -7.23 14.54 0.42
C TYR A 211 -6.55 14.74 -0.93
N LYS A 212 -6.08 15.97 -1.21
CA LYS A 212 -5.36 16.27 -2.46
C LYS A 212 -4.07 15.44 -2.58
N GLU A 213 -3.28 15.37 -1.51
CA GLU A 213 -2.03 14.62 -1.50
C GLU A 213 -2.28 13.10 -1.60
N PHE A 214 -3.33 12.59 -0.97
CA PHE A 214 -3.76 11.20 -1.08
C PHE A 214 -4.11 10.84 -2.53
N VAL A 215 -4.88 11.69 -3.22
CA VAL A 215 -5.22 11.48 -4.63
C VAL A 215 -3.95 11.46 -5.49
N GLU A 216 -3.06 12.44 -5.33
CA GLU A 216 -1.78 12.47 -6.06
C GLU A 216 -0.92 11.21 -5.81
N CYS A 217 -0.89 10.70 -4.57
CA CYS A 217 -0.19 9.47 -4.24
C CYS A 217 -0.85 8.22 -4.86
N CYS A 218 -2.19 8.17 -4.88
CA CYS A 218 -2.93 7.07 -5.51
C CYS A 218 -2.77 7.09 -7.03
N GLU A 219 -2.76 8.25 -7.67
CA GLU A 219 -2.46 8.40 -9.10
C GLU A 219 -1.07 7.86 -9.44
N GLN A 220 -0.06 8.12 -8.60
CA GLN A 220 1.27 7.56 -8.79
C GLN A 220 1.31 6.03 -8.58
N LEU A 221 0.58 5.50 -7.61
CA LEU A 221 0.44 4.05 -7.41
C LEU A 221 -0.25 3.38 -8.61
N GLU A 222 -1.33 3.96 -9.11
CA GLU A 222 -2.03 3.52 -10.30
C GLU A 222 -1.12 3.55 -11.53
N TYR A 223 -0.34 4.62 -11.70
CA TYR A 223 0.67 4.68 -12.74
C TYR A 223 1.68 3.54 -12.64
N LEU A 224 2.29 3.33 -11.47
CA LEU A 224 3.30 2.28 -11.27
C LEU A 224 2.76 0.87 -11.48
N THR A 225 1.56 0.61 -10.97
CA THR A 225 0.89 -0.70 -11.13
C THR A 225 0.56 -0.98 -12.60
N ASN A 226 0.06 0.02 -13.34
CA ASN A 226 -0.20 -0.11 -14.78
C ASN A 226 1.07 -0.35 -15.62
N HIS A 227 2.24 0.08 -15.15
CA HIS A 227 3.52 -0.10 -15.84
C HIS A 227 4.34 -1.29 -15.32
N SER A 228 3.84 -2.01 -14.30
CA SER A 228 4.55 -3.14 -13.68
C SER A 228 3.63 -4.32 -13.39
N ASN A 229 3.79 -5.39 -14.16
CA ASN A 229 3.02 -6.64 -13.99
C ASN A 229 3.34 -7.40 -12.69
N ILE A 230 4.39 -6.99 -11.98
CA ILE A 230 4.84 -7.64 -10.73
C ILE A 230 4.44 -6.87 -9.49
N LEU A 231 3.99 -5.61 -9.60
CA LEU A 231 3.55 -4.81 -8.46
C LEU A 231 2.04 -4.95 -8.25
N TYR A 232 1.68 -5.37 -7.04
CA TYR A 232 0.31 -5.43 -6.55
C TYR A 232 0.22 -4.56 -5.30
N THR A 233 -0.85 -3.78 -5.21
CA THR A 233 -1.13 -2.91 -4.06
C THR A 233 -2.49 -3.25 -3.49
N ILE A 234 -2.58 -3.34 -2.16
CA ILE A 234 -3.86 -3.40 -1.44
C ILE A 234 -3.90 -2.25 -0.46
N SER A 235 -4.83 -1.32 -0.65
CA SER A 235 -5.01 -0.15 0.21
C SER A 235 -6.22 -0.30 1.13
N PHE A 236 -6.04 0.04 2.41
CA PHE A 236 -7.07 0.14 3.43
C PHE A 236 -7.17 1.60 3.93
N PRO A 237 -7.93 2.46 3.23
CA PRO A 237 -8.23 3.80 3.73
C PRO A 237 -9.02 3.75 5.05
N SER A 238 -8.78 4.72 5.93
CA SER A 238 -9.37 4.83 7.26
C SER A 238 -10.46 5.88 7.37
N ASN A 239 -10.29 6.98 6.65
CA ASN A 239 -11.07 8.19 6.71
C ASN A 239 -12.10 8.24 5.57
N GLU A 240 -13.18 8.93 5.88
CA GLU A 240 -14.32 9.07 5.01
C GLU A 240 -13.98 9.97 3.82
N GLY A 241 -14.43 9.59 2.62
CA GLY A 241 -14.12 10.31 1.39
C GLY A 241 -12.73 10.05 0.81
N TYR A 242 -11.88 9.30 1.49
CA TYR A 242 -10.58 8.86 0.98
C TYR A 242 -10.72 7.52 0.24
N LEU A 243 -11.34 7.57 -0.94
CA LEU A 243 -11.43 6.45 -1.87
C LEU A 243 -10.99 6.92 -3.25
N HIS A 244 -10.03 6.21 -3.85
CA HIS A 244 -9.53 6.54 -5.18
C HIS A 244 -10.38 5.83 -6.23
N VAL A 245 -11.29 6.57 -6.86
CA VAL A 245 -12.19 5.99 -7.87
C VAL A 245 -11.84 6.53 -9.25
N THR A 246 -11.20 5.72 -10.08
CA THR A 246 -11.03 5.94 -11.53
C THR A 246 -11.80 4.87 -12.30
N LYS A 247 -11.81 4.94 -13.62
CA LYS A 247 -12.45 3.90 -14.43
C LYS A 247 -11.65 2.59 -14.36
N GLU A 248 -10.34 2.73 -14.24
CA GLU A 248 -9.34 1.69 -14.36
C GLU A 248 -9.26 0.82 -13.10
N VAL A 249 -9.42 1.42 -11.91
CA VAL A 249 -9.35 0.70 -10.62
C VAL A 249 -10.71 0.38 -10.00
N LEU A 250 -11.81 0.73 -10.69
CA LEU A 250 -13.15 0.67 -10.10
C LEU A 250 -13.49 -0.76 -9.65
N GLU A 251 -13.21 -1.76 -10.50
CA GLU A 251 -13.60 -3.15 -10.27
C GLU A 251 -12.81 -3.81 -9.13
N GLU A 252 -11.65 -3.26 -8.75
CA GLU A 252 -10.83 -3.70 -7.62
C GLU A 252 -11.14 -2.96 -6.30
N ILE A 253 -12.21 -2.15 -6.25
CA ILE A 253 -12.71 -1.55 -5.02
C ILE A 253 -13.69 -2.51 -4.36
N ASN A 254 -13.28 -3.03 -3.20
CA ASN A 254 -14.03 -3.96 -2.38
C ASN A 254 -14.68 -3.23 -1.21
N ILE A 255 -15.95 -3.48 -0.98
CA ILE A 255 -16.76 -2.93 0.11
C ILE A 255 -17.00 -4.05 1.12
N VAL A 256 -16.52 -3.83 2.35
CA VAL A 256 -16.58 -4.77 3.46
C VAL A 256 -17.42 -4.13 4.58
N SER A 257 -18.71 -4.42 4.56
CA SER A 257 -19.70 -3.95 5.55
C SER A 257 -20.55 -5.15 6.02
N ASP A 258 -21.88 -5.01 6.17
CA ASP A 258 -22.75 -6.15 6.50
C ASP A 258 -22.74 -7.23 5.40
N TYR A 259 -22.46 -6.80 4.18
CA TYR A 259 -22.27 -7.61 2.99
C TYR A 259 -20.91 -7.27 2.37
N VAL A 260 -20.28 -8.26 1.74
CA VAL A 260 -18.99 -8.10 1.05
C VAL A 260 -19.20 -8.24 -0.44
N ASP A 261 -18.90 -7.18 -1.18
CA ASP A 261 -18.90 -7.18 -2.65
C ASP A 261 -17.88 -6.16 -3.16
N HIS A 262 -17.81 -6.01 -4.47
CA HIS A 262 -16.95 -5.05 -5.17
C HIS A 262 -17.77 -4.23 -6.15
N PHE A 263 -17.22 -3.11 -6.60
CA PHE A 263 -17.82 -2.40 -7.72
C PHE A 263 -17.68 -3.20 -9.02
N TYR A 264 -18.65 -2.99 -9.92
CA TYR A 264 -18.61 -3.52 -11.28
C TYR A 264 -18.07 -2.46 -12.25
N SER A 265 -17.90 -2.84 -13.52
CA SER A 265 -17.46 -1.89 -14.55
C SER A 265 -18.30 -0.62 -14.59
N LEU A 266 -17.64 0.51 -14.86
CA LEU A 266 -18.26 1.84 -14.84
C LEU A 266 -19.48 1.91 -15.76
N GLU A 267 -19.37 1.36 -16.96
CA GLU A 267 -20.45 1.39 -17.95
C GLU A 267 -21.69 0.65 -17.43
N PHE A 268 -21.50 -0.54 -16.85
CA PHE A 268 -22.59 -1.34 -16.31
C PHE A 268 -23.28 -0.65 -15.13
N MET A 269 -22.49 -0.15 -14.17
CA MET A 269 -23.03 0.53 -12.99
C MET A 269 -23.78 1.80 -13.37
N TYR A 270 -23.19 2.62 -14.24
CA TYR A 270 -23.77 3.90 -14.65
C TYR A 270 -25.08 3.71 -15.44
N GLU A 271 -25.12 2.76 -16.38
CA GLU A 271 -26.36 2.45 -17.12
C GLU A 271 -27.50 2.05 -16.16
N ARG A 272 -27.23 1.16 -15.21
CA ARG A 272 -28.23 0.71 -14.23
C ARG A 272 -28.65 1.82 -13.26
N PHE A 273 -27.70 2.63 -12.84
CA PHE A 273 -27.92 3.78 -11.97
C PHE A 273 -28.85 4.81 -12.60
N THR A 274 -28.53 5.23 -13.83
CA THR A 274 -29.29 6.24 -14.57
C THR A 274 -30.72 5.79 -14.88
N ASN A 275 -30.93 4.51 -15.15
CA ASN A 275 -32.26 3.91 -15.34
C ASN A 275 -33.16 3.95 -14.10
N GLN A 276 -32.61 4.12 -12.90
CA GLN A 276 -33.36 4.23 -11.64
C GLN A 276 -33.33 5.65 -11.05
N TYR A 277 -32.68 6.60 -11.73
CA TYR A 277 -32.53 7.95 -11.21
C TYR A 277 -33.87 8.69 -11.23
N PRO A 278 -34.26 9.41 -10.15
CA PRO A 278 -35.63 9.88 -9.97
C PRO A 278 -36.02 11.09 -10.85
N ILE A 279 -35.05 11.75 -11.50
CA ILE A 279 -35.26 12.96 -12.29
C ILE A 279 -34.51 12.89 -13.62
N ASN A 280 -34.96 13.68 -14.60
CA ASN A 280 -34.35 13.74 -15.94
C ASN A 280 -32.98 14.44 -15.96
N GLN A 281 -32.65 15.22 -14.93
CA GLN A 281 -31.32 15.82 -14.78
C GLN A 281 -30.38 14.76 -14.20
N ILE A 282 -29.93 13.88 -15.08
CA ILE A 282 -29.10 12.73 -14.75
C ILE A 282 -27.66 13.22 -14.50
N PRO A 283 -27.00 12.79 -13.40
CA PRO A 283 -25.60 13.08 -13.16
C PRO A 283 -24.74 12.53 -14.28
N SER A 284 -23.75 13.29 -14.72
CA SER A 284 -22.70 12.82 -15.63
C SER A 284 -21.90 11.68 -15.01
N LYS A 285 -21.14 10.94 -15.84
CA LYS A 285 -20.23 9.88 -15.34
C LYS A 285 -19.22 10.41 -14.33
N GLN A 286 -18.72 11.63 -14.49
CA GLN A 286 -17.76 12.23 -13.56
C GLN A 286 -18.42 12.54 -12.22
N GLU A 287 -19.63 13.09 -12.22
CA GLU A 287 -20.42 13.31 -11.01
C GLU A 287 -20.75 11.97 -10.32
N PHE A 288 -21.10 10.94 -11.09
CA PHE A 288 -21.33 9.59 -10.56
C PHE A 288 -20.07 9.01 -9.89
N LEU A 289 -18.90 9.09 -10.53
CA LEU A 289 -17.63 8.66 -9.92
C LEU A 289 -17.33 9.46 -8.64
N SER A 290 -17.57 10.77 -8.65
CA SER A 290 -17.41 11.63 -7.47
C SER A 290 -18.33 11.21 -6.32
N SER A 291 -19.59 10.89 -6.63
CA SER A 291 -20.51 10.31 -5.64
C SER A 291 -20.00 8.97 -5.13
N LEU A 292 -19.56 8.04 -5.99
CA LEU A 292 -19.00 6.74 -5.57
C LEU A 292 -17.83 6.89 -4.59
N ARG A 293 -16.94 7.89 -4.78
CA ARG A 293 -15.84 8.18 -3.83
C ARG A 293 -16.35 8.46 -2.42
N LYS A 294 -17.45 9.21 -2.32
CA LYS A 294 -18.04 9.60 -1.04
C LYS A 294 -18.87 8.49 -0.42
N ILE A 295 -19.72 7.83 -1.22
CA ILE A 295 -20.74 6.91 -0.70
C ILE A 295 -20.29 5.45 -0.67
N GLY A 296 -19.27 5.07 -1.45
CA GLY A 296 -18.78 3.70 -1.57
C GLY A 296 -18.48 3.04 -0.22
N PRO A 297 -17.74 3.69 0.69
CA PRO A 297 -17.46 3.15 2.02
C PRO A 297 -18.69 2.87 2.90
N TYR A 298 -19.88 3.37 2.54
CA TYR A 298 -21.12 3.19 3.31
C TYR A 298 -22.13 2.26 2.64
N LEU A 299 -21.79 1.70 1.48
CA LEU A 299 -22.61 0.65 0.89
C LEU A 299 -22.70 -0.54 1.85
N PHE A 300 -23.87 -1.17 1.84
CA PHE A 300 -24.20 -2.33 2.67
C PHE A 300 -24.05 -2.09 4.19
N SER A 301 -24.32 -0.87 4.66
CA SER A 301 -24.23 -0.55 6.08
C SER A 301 -25.45 0.22 6.58
N SER A 302 -25.82 -0.09 7.83
CA SER A 302 -26.76 0.72 8.61
C SER A 302 -26.13 1.92 9.35
N ASP A 303 -24.81 2.07 9.34
CA ASP A 303 -24.15 3.11 10.14
C ASP A 303 -24.02 4.46 9.42
N ILE A 304 -24.67 4.59 8.25
CA ILE A 304 -24.71 5.83 7.47
C ILE A 304 -25.38 7.02 8.19
N LEU A 305 -26.17 6.77 9.24
CA LEU A 305 -26.94 7.83 9.93
C LEU A 305 -26.07 8.90 10.60
N HIS A 306 -24.78 8.60 10.84
CA HIS A 306 -23.84 9.56 11.40
C HIS A 306 -23.24 10.51 10.35
N MET A 307 -23.51 10.27 9.07
CA MET A 307 -22.95 11.01 7.95
C MET A 307 -23.84 12.13 7.45
N SER A 308 -23.20 13.25 7.12
CA SER A 308 -23.82 14.32 6.34
C SER A 308 -23.56 14.09 4.85
N LEU A 309 -24.59 13.65 4.13
CA LEU A 309 -24.55 13.47 2.68
C LEU A 309 -25.50 14.47 2.00
N SER A 310 -25.14 14.93 0.81
CA SER A 310 -26.07 15.70 -0.02
C SER A 310 -27.28 14.84 -0.42
N ILE A 311 -28.35 15.48 -0.88
CA ILE A 311 -29.55 14.76 -1.34
C ILE A 311 -29.20 13.83 -2.50
N GLU A 312 -28.36 14.28 -3.43
CA GLU A 312 -27.86 13.51 -4.57
C GLU A 312 -27.08 12.28 -4.12
N ASP A 313 -26.18 12.43 -3.15
CA ASP A 313 -25.37 11.33 -2.62
C ASP A 313 -26.26 10.32 -1.84
N GLN A 314 -27.27 10.79 -1.09
CA GLN A 314 -28.25 9.90 -0.43
C GLN A 314 -29.09 9.10 -1.43
N VAL A 315 -29.57 9.76 -2.50
CA VAL A 315 -30.29 9.11 -3.59
C VAL A 315 -29.40 8.07 -4.26
N ALA A 316 -28.14 8.42 -4.51
CA ALA A 316 -27.22 7.52 -5.16
C ALA A 316 -26.90 6.28 -4.32
N LEU A 317 -26.68 6.46 -3.02
CA LEU A 317 -26.48 5.37 -2.07
C LEU A 317 -27.70 4.42 -2.04
N ARG A 318 -28.91 4.98 -2.06
CA ARG A 318 -30.14 4.18 -2.07
C ARG A 318 -30.29 3.36 -3.36
N ILE A 319 -30.05 3.98 -4.52
CA ILE A 319 -30.12 3.28 -5.81
C ILE A 319 -29.11 2.15 -5.85
N LEU A 320 -27.86 2.41 -5.47
CA LEU A 320 -26.81 1.40 -5.50
C LEU A 320 -27.12 0.24 -4.55
N ASN A 321 -27.48 0.49 -3.29
CA ASN A 321 -27.88 -0.60 -2.39
C ASN A 321 -29.02 -1.46 -2.97
N ASN A 322 -30.04 -0.83 -3.59
CA ASN A 322 -31.11 -1.57 -4.26
C ASN A 322 -30.59 -2.41 -5.45
N LEU A 323 -29.65 -1.89 -6.25
CA LEU A 323 -29.06 -2.61 -7.38
C LEU A 323 -28.27 -3.85 -6.94
N TYR A 324 -27.60 -3.78 -5.79
CA TYR A 324 -26.96 -4.93 -5.12
C TYR A 324 -27.94 -5.78 -4.31
N GLN A 325 -29.25 -5.48 -4.36
CA GLN A 325 -30.30 -6.19 -3.62
C GLN A 325 -30.11 -6.13 -2.09
N TYR A 326 -29.38 -5.14 -1.60
CA TYR A 326 -29.22 -4.88 -0.18
C TYR A 326 -30.39 -4.03 0.33
N GLU A 327 -31.20 -4.59 1.23
CA GLU A 327 -32.31 -3.89 1.84
C GLU A 327 -31.82 -2.93 2.93
N MET A 328 -31.71 -1.65 2.59
CA MET A 328 -31.40 -0.61 3.57
C MET A 328 -32.50 -0.53 4.64
N LYS A 329 -32.13 -0.82 5.89
CA LYS A 329 -33.04 -0.74 7.05
C LYS A 329 -33.34 0.70 7.51
N ILE A 330 -32.82 1.71 6.80
CA ILE A 330 -32.78 3.10 7.25
C ILE A 330 -33.63 4.00 6.39
N LYS A 331 -34.33 4.91 7.06
CA LYS A 331 -35.01 6.03 6.43
C LYS A 331 -34.16 7.28 6.60
N PHE A 332 -33.68 7.82 5.48
CA PHE A 332 -33.03 9.12 5.45
C PHE A 332 -33.98 10.19 6.00
N ARG A 333 -33.49 11.03 6.92
CA ARG A 333 -34.22 12.19 7.41
C ARG A 333 -34.02 13.32 6.41
N ILE A 334 -35.09 13.73 5.75
CA ILE A 334 -35.09 14.88 4.86
C ILE A 334 -35.67 16.05 5.65
N GLU A 335 -34.79 16.87 6.23
CA GLU A 335 -35.21 18.12 6.88
C GLU A 335 -35.33 19.22 5.82
N PRO A 336 -36.37 20.07 5.88
CA PRO A 336 -36.50 21.18 4.95
C PRO A 336 -35.32 22.14 5.13
N VAL A 337 -34.61 22.42 4.04
CA VAL A 337 -33.47 23.33 4.06
C VAL A 337 -33.97 24.75 4.39
N ASN A 338 -33.40 25.36 5.43
CA ASN A 338 -33.73 26.73 5.80
C ASN A 338 -33.22 27.69 4.72
N SER A 339 -34.13 28.47 4.12
CA SER A 339 -33.80 29.40 3.03
C SER A 339 -32.83 30.50 3.43
N MET A 340 -32.76 30.88 4.71
CA MET A 340 -31.72 31.81 5.20
C MET A 340 -30.33 31.19 5.19
N LEU A 341 -30.23 29.89 5.49
CA LEU A 341 -28.95 29.17 5.42
C LEU A 341 -28.46 29.06 3.97
N LEU A 342 -29.37 28.84 3.01
CA LEU A 342 -29.02 28.84 1.59
C LEU A 342 -28.49 30.20 1.14
N LYS A 343 -29.20 31.29 1.46
CA LYS A 343 -28.75 32.65 1.11
C LYS A 343 -27.39 33.00 1.70
N TYR A 344 -27.09 32.54 2.91
CA TYR A 344 -25.78 32.77 3.54
C TYR A 344 -24.63 32.08 2.80
N LEU A 345 -24.88 30.96 2.11
CA LEU A 345 -23.86 30.27 1.32
C LEU A 345 -23.64 30.91 -0.07
N GLU A 346 -24.51 31.80 -0.50
CA GLU A 346 -24.40 32.54 -1.77
C GLU A 346 -23.59 33.84 -1.63
N GLU A 347 -23.36 34.31 -0.39
CA GLU A 347 -22.49 35.45 -0.03
C GLU A 347 -21.03 35.03 0.13
#